data_AF-A0A2E8MAQ4-F1
#
_entry.id   AF-A0A2E8MAQ4-F1
#
_cell.length_a   1.000
_cell.length_b   1.000
_cell.length_c   1.000
_cell.angle_alpha   90.00
_cell.angle_beta   90.00
_cell.angle_gamma   90.00
#
_symmetry.space_group_name_H-M   'P 1'
#
loop_
_entity.id
_entity.type
_entity.pdbx_description
1 polymer ?
#
loop_
_entity_poly.entity_id
_entity_poly.type
_entity_poly.pdbx_seq_one_letter_code
_entity_poly.pdbx_strand_id
1 'polypeptide(L)'
;MSEHSTAFSETANQLARQLREAALDHAAFEQKLPLCELAKCRATCCHDGVILGAEEADVLSSLSSADGLMRLPDGSWKTKTVPAAEDELAEDFPNYFPNTRCVFLDSEHRCFWQLRAMREGKHPWFYKPTSCWMHPVLLTQRNDRPLLTILSSSQDRKQFASMTPCGREEAVASSARVSLKSELEMLSGIAGRDFLRELNAPELDVQR
;
A
#
# COMPACT_ATOMS: atom_id res chain seq x y z
N MET A 1 21.25 7.11 2.67
CA MET A 1 20.02 6.40 3.04
C MET A 1 19.46 7.06 4.28
N SER A 2 18.19 7.45 4.31
CA SER A 2 17.55 7.70 5.61
C SER A 2 17.23 6.33 6.19
N GLU A 3 18.10 5.78 7.02
CA GLU A 3 17.92 4.53 7.79
C GLU A 3 16.71 4.55 8.76
N HIS A 4 15.77 5.49 8.58
CA HIS A 4 14.76 5.86 9.55
C HIS A 4 13.33 5.90 9.00
N SER A 5 13.07 5.44 7.77
CA SER A 5 11.72 5.48 7.20
C SER A 5 10.85 4.26 7.56
N THR A 6 11.45 3.13 7.95
CA THR A 6 10.74 1.89 8.31
C THR A 6 11.49 1.05 9.35
N ALA A 7 10.72 0.28 10.13
CA ALA A 7 11.21 -0.73 11.06
C ALA A 7 11.64 -2.03 10.36
N PHE A 8 11.33 -2.19 9.06
CA PHE A 8 11.56 -3.41 8.29
C PHE A 8 12.76 -3.22 7.35
N SER A 9 13.97 -3.27 7.89
CA SER A 9 15.20 -2.93 7.17
C SER A 9 15.54 -3.96 6.09
N GLU A 10 15.36 -5.24 6.36
CA GLU A 10 15.62 -6.30 5.38
C GLU A 10 14.62 -6.22 4.22
N THR A 11 13.35 -6.05 4.54
CA THR A 11 12.25 -5.88 3.59
C THR A 11 12.48 -4.64 2.72
N ALA A 12 12.88 -3.52 3.32
CA ALA A 12 13.23 -2.30 2.60
C ALA A 12 14.43 -2.49 1.67
N ASN A 13 15.46 -3.22 2.09
CA ASN A 13 16.63 -3.51 1.27
C ASN A 13 16.28 -4.40 0.06
N GLN A 14 15.40 -5.40 0.26
CA GLN A 14 14.91 -6.24 -0.83
C GLN A 14 14.07 -5.42 -1.82
N LEU A 15 13.15 -4.60 -1.32
CA LEU A 15 12.36 -3.69 -2.14
C LEU A 15 13.26 -2.71 -2.93
N ALA A 16 14.27 -2.13 -2.27
CA ALA A 16 15.21 -1.20 -2.90
C ALA A 16 15.96 -1.85 -4.07
N ARG A 17 16.37 -3.13 -3.95
CA ARG A 17 17.01 -3.87 -5.05
C ARG A 17 16.10 -3.95 -6.27
N GLN A 18 14.84 -4.32 -6.08
CA GLN A 18 13.89 -4.44 -7.19
C GLN A 18 13.53 -3.08 -7.78
N LEU A 19 13.33 -2.06 -6.93
CA LEU A 19 13.01 -0.70 -7.36
C LEU A 19 14.13 -0.03 -8.15
N ARG A 20 15.40 -0.30 -7.85
CA ARG A 20 16.52 0.25 -8.62
C ARG A 20 16.49 -0.17 -10.09
N GLU A 21 16.01 -1.38 -10.35
CA GLU A 21 15.95 -1.94 -11.70
C GLU A 21 14.57 -1.77 -12.35
N ALA A 22 13.55 -1.40 -11.57
CA ALA A 22 12.17 -1.34 -12.04
C ALA A 22 11.96 -0.37 -13.21
N ALA A 23 11.23 -0.82 -14.22
CA ALA A 23 10.59 0.08 -15.18
C ALA A 23 9.43 0.83 -14.50
N LEU A 24 9.09 2.02 -15.01
CA LEU A 24 7.92 2.77 -14.58
C LEU A 24 6.81 2.63 -15.61
N ASP A 25 5.60 2.32 -15.15
CA ASP A 25 4.41 2.28 -15.99
C ASP A 25 3.78 3.67 -16.07
N HIS A 26 4.32 4.53 -16.95
CA HIS A 26 3.85 5.91 -17.10
C HIS A 26 2.34 5.99 -17.35
N ALA A 27 1.82 5.15 -18.25
CA ALA A 27 0.41 5.11 -18.57
C ALA A 27 -0.46 4.74 -17.35
N ALA A 28 -0.03 3.76 -16.54
CA ALA A 28 -0.76 3.42 -15.32
C ALA A 28 -0.79 4.59 -14.32
N PHE A 29 0.27 5.38 -14.22
CA PHE A 29 0.33 6.54 -13.33
C PHE A 29 -0.45 7.78 -13.83
N GLU A 30 -1.02 7.74 -15.04
CA GLU A 30 -1.99 8.74 -15.53
C GLU A 30 -3.42 8.50 -15.07
N GLN A 31 -3.73 7.28 -14.59
CA GLN A 31 -5.07 6.92 -14.11
C GLN A 31 -5.58 7.96 -13.10
N LYS A 32 -6.86 8.31 -13.19
CA LYS A 32 -7.46 9.32 -12.31
C LYS A 32 -7.85 8.67 -11.00
N LEU A 33 -6.98 8.74 -9.99
CA LEU A 33 -7.21 8.10 -8.68
C LEU A 33 -7.43 9.17 -7.61
N PRO A 34 -8.47 9.04 -6.76
CA PRO A 34 -8.67 9.97 -5.66
C PRO A 34 -7.63 9.73 -4.55
N LEU A 35 -7.46 10.73 -3.69
CA LEU A 35 -6.65 10.58 -2.47
C LEU A 35 -7.32 9.58 -1.52
N CYS A 36 -6.50 8.91 -0.71
CA CYS A 36 -7.02 8.10 0.39
C CYS A 36 -7.67 8.99 1.45
N GLU A 37 -8.97 8.79 1.69
CA GLU A 37 -9.75 9.56 2.67
C GLU A 37 -10.48 8.62 3.64
N LEU A 38 -9.87 8.38 4.81
CA LEU A 38 -10.38 7.42 5.81
C LEU A 38 -11.79 7.75 6.31
N ALA A 39 -12.17 9.03 6.37
CA ALA A 39 -13.51 9.45 6.78
C ALA A 39 -14.60 8.92 5.82
N LYS A 40 -14.26 8.73 4.53
CA LYS A 40 -15.16 8.16 3.53
C LYS A 40 -14.97 6.66 3.38
N CYS A 41 -13.73 6.22 3.19
CA CYS A 41 -13.45 4.82 2.85
C CYS A 41 -13.46 3.89 4.06
N ARG A 42 -13.40 4.41 5.29
CA ARG A 42 -13.40 3.62 6.53
C ARG A 42 -12.41 2.45 6.53
N ALA A 43 -11.27 2.66 5.88
CA ALA A 43 -10.21 1.67 5.66
C ALA A 43 -10.67 0.39 4.93
N THR A 44 -11.45 0.49 3.85
CA THR A 44 -11.87 -0.65 3.00
C THR A 44 -10.71 -1.59 2.64
N CYS A 45 -9.50 -1.08 2.37
CA CYS A 45 -8.33 -1.92 2.05
C CYS A 45 -7.88 -2.83 3.21
N CYS A 46 -8.32 -2.59 4.44
CA CYS A 46 -8.01 -3.38 5.62
C CYS A 46 -9.03 -4.51 5.87
N HIS A 47 -9.99 -4.74 4.97
CA HIS A 47 -11.08 -5.68 5.20
C HIS A 47 -10.60 -7.10 5.50
N ASP A 48 -9.61 -7.58 4.75
CA ASP A 48 -9.05 -8.92 4.91
C ASP A 48 -7.71 -8.91 5.66
N GLY A 49 -7.30 -7.80 6.27
CA GLY A 49 -5.95 -7.70 6.84
C GLY A 49 -4.85 -7.82 5.78
N VAL A 50 -3.63 -8.12 6.20
CA VAL A 50 -2.45 -8.16 5.32
C VAL A 50 -1.57 -9.36 5.60
N ILE A 51 -1.07 -9.99 4.54
CA ILE A 51 -0.02 -11.02 4.62
C ILE A 51 1.32 -10.33 4.87
N LEU A 52 2.07 -10.85 5.83
CA LEU A 52 3.32 -10.25 6.31
C LEU A 52 4.52 -11.09 5.85
N GLY A 53 5.61 -10.40 5.52
CA GLY A 53 6.93 -11.02 5.46
C GLY A 53 7.40 -11.52 6.83
N ALA A 54 8.45 -12.34 6.87
CA ALA A 54 8.99 -12.87 8.12
C ALA A 54 9.45 -11.75 9.06
N GLU A 55 10.24 -10.79 8.56
CA GLU A 55 10.71 -9.64 9.35
C GLU A 55 9.53 -8.79 9.85
N GLU A 56 8.55 -8.49 8.98
CA GLU A 56 7.37 -7.72 9.37
C GLU A 56 6.60 -8.41 10.51
N ALA A 57 6.39 -9.72 10.40
CA ALA A 57 5.73 -10.50 11.43
C ALA A 57 6.53 -10.52 12.76
N ASP A 58 7.84 -10.72 12.70
CA ASP A 58 8.71 -10.77 13.88
C ASP A 58 8.73 -9.43 14.61
N VAL A 59 8.96 -8.33 13.87
CA VAL A 59 8.96 -6.97 14.41
C VAL A 59 7.60 -6.64 15.03
N LEU A 60 6.50 -6.86 14.32
CA LEU A 60 5.17 -6.53 14.84
C LEU A 60 4.75 -7.40 16.02
N SER A 61 5.14 -8.68 16.03
CA SER A 61 4.92 -9.59 17.17
C SER A 61 5.69 -9.14 18.42
N SER A 62 6.88 -8.57 18.25
CA SER A 62 7.68 -8.07 19.38
C SER A 62 7.11 -6.78 19.98
N LEU A 63 6.36 -6.00 19.19
CA LEU A 63 5.85 -4.68 19.56
C LEU A 63 4.39 -4.68 20.02
N SER A 64 3.62 -5.71 19.65
CA SER A 64 2.24 -5.91 20.11
C SER A 64 2.17 -7.08 21.07
N SER A 65 1.25 -7.04 22.02
CA SER A 65 0.78 -8.27 22.66
C SER A 65 0.36 -9.22 21.54
N ALA A 66 0.90 -10.45 21.52
CA ALA A 66 0.89 -11.44 20.44
C ALA A 66 -0.49 -11.82 19.83
N ASP A 67 -1.57 -11.16 20.22
CA ASP A 67 -2.94 -11.43 19.84
C ASP A 67 -3.37 -10.76 18.52
N GLY A 68 -2.57 -9.86 17.94
CA GLY A 68 -2.93 -9.14 16.71
C GLY A 68 -2.62 -9.88 15.39
N LEU A 69 -1.81 -10.94 15.44
CA LEU A 69 -1.34 -11.69 14.27
C LEU A 69 -1.79 -13.15 14.33
N MET A 70 -1.92 -13.78 13.16
CA MET A 70 -2.24 -15.19 13.02
C MET A 70 -1.39 -15.86 11.94
N ARG A 71 -1.26 -17.17 12.05
CA ARG A 71 -0.57 -18.00 11.06
C ARG A 71 -1.59 -18.72 10.17
N LEU A 72 -1.38 -18.66 8.86
CA LEU A 72 -2.20 -19.37 7.88
C LEU A 72 -1.76 -20.83 7.72
N PRO A 73 -2.60 -21.69 7.10
CA PRO A 73 -2.26 -23.10 6.89
C PRO A 73 -0.99 -23.32 6.06
N ASP A 74 -0.66 -22.39 5.15
CA ASP A 74 0.57 -22.41 4.35
C ASP A 74 1.82 -21.94 5.13
N GLY A 75 1.65 -21.59 6.40
CA GLY A 75 2.71 -21.14 7.30
C GLY A 75 3.00 -19.63 7.24
N SER A 76 2.37 -18.88 6.34
CA SER A 76 2.52 -17.43 6.25
C SER A 76 1.86 -16.70 7.43
N TRP A 77 2.36 -15.50 7.75
CA TRP A 77 1.77 -14.65 8.78
C TRP A 77 0.78 -13.67 8.17
N LYS A 78 -0.27 -13.37 8.93
CA LYS A 78 -1.33 -12.43 8.54
C LYS A 78 -1.78 -11.62 9.75
N THR A 79 -2.13 -10.35 9.57
CA THR A 79 -2.86 -9.60 10.62
C THR A 79 -4.25 -10.19 10.81
N LYS A 80 -4.70 -10.38 12.05
CA LYS A 80 -6.05 -10.87 12.30
C LYS A 80 -7.10 -9.88 11.78
N THR A 81 -8.27 -10.42 11.45
CA THR A 81 -9.48 -9.65 11.18
C THR A 81 -10.57 -10.04 12.17
N VAL A 82 -11.50 -9.13 12.38
CA VAL A 82 -12.73 -9.35 13.16
C VAL A 82 -13.94 -8.95 12.32
N PRO A 83 -15.14 -9.50 12.58
CA PRO A 83 -16.37 -8.99 11.98
C PRO A 83 -16.50 -7.49 12.20
N ALA A 84 -16.91 -6.77 11.15
CA ALA A 84 -17.19 -5.34 11.22
C ALA A 84 -18.70 -5.13 11.39
N ALA A 85 -19.09 -4.18 12.24
CA ALA A 85 -20.45 -3.69 12.28
C ALA A 85 -20.79 -2.87 11.02
N GLU A 86 -22.08 -2.72 10.70
CA GLU A 86 -22.52 -2.02 9.49
C GLU A 86 -22.05 -0.55 9.48
N ASP A 87 -22.09 0.11 10.63
CA ASP A 87 -21.60 1.48 10.82
C ASP A 87 -20.07 1.59 10.84
N GLU A 88 -19.33 0.47 10.82
CA GLU A 88 -17.88 0.44 10.69
C GLU A 88 -17.40 0.28 9.23
N LEU A 89 -18.31 -0.05 8.30
CA LEU A 89 -18.02 -0.24 6.87
C LEU A 89 -18.37 1.02 6.07
N ALA A 90 -17.67 1.25 4.95
CA ALA A 90 -17.99 2.34 4.04
C ALA A 90 -19.40 2.18 3.43
N GLU A 91 -20.05 3.28 3.06
CA GLU A 91 -21.36 3.24 2.39
C GLU A 91 -21.30 2.46 1.06
N ASP A 92 -20.18 2.56 0.35
CA ASP A 92 -19.91 1.85 -0.90
C ASP A 92 -19.02 0.60 -0.73
N PHE A 93 -19.03 -0.01 0.46
CA PHE A 93 -18.22 -1.21 0.74
C PHE A 93 -18.57 -2.36 -0.23
N PRO A 94 -17.59 -3.02 -0.88
CA PRO A 94 -17.87 -4.06 -1.87
C PRO A 94 -18.57 -5.29 -1.27
N ASN A 95 -19.76 -5.64 -1.78
CA ASN A 95 -20.60 -6.72 -1.23
C ASN A 95 -19.97 -8.12 -1.22
N TYR A 96 -18.93 -8.38 -2.01
CA TYR A 96 -18.23 -9.66 -2.05
C TYR A 96 -16.96 -9.67 -1.20
N PHE A 97 -16.56 -8.52 -0.63
CA PHE A 97 -15.58 -8.52 0.44
C PHE A 97 -16.23 -9.13 1.69
N PRO A 98 -15.48 -9.93 2.47
CA PRO A 98 -15.95 -10.28 3.80
C PRO A 98 -16.17 -9.00 4.61
N ASN A 99 -17.29 -8.94 5.33
CA ASN A 99 -17.63 -7.86 6.27
C ASN A 99 -16.76 -7.94 7.52
N THR A 100 -15.46 -7.83 7.33
CA THR A 100 -14.44 -7.90 8.36
C THR A 100 -13.53 -6.69 8.25
N ARG A 101 -12.75 -6.46 9.30
CA ARG A 101 -11.74 -5.41 9.33
C ARG A 101 -10.53 -5.84 10.14
N CYS A 102 -9.35 -5.32 9.78
CA CYS A 102 -8.11 -5.58 10.51
C CYS A 102 -8.21 -5.14 11.97
N VAL A 103 -7.73 -5.97 12.90
CA VAL A 103 -7.76 -5.71 14.35
C VAL A 103 -6.95 -4.49 14.79
N PHE A 104 -6.09 -3.97 13.91
CA PHE A 104 -5.27 -2.79 14.17
C PHE A 104 -5.96 -1.47 13.77
N LEU A 105 -7.24 -1.47 13.41
CA LEU A 105 -7.99 -0.24 13.21
C LEU A 105 -8.55 0.28 14.54
N ASP A 106 -8.47 1.59 14.75
CA ASP A 106 -9.21 2.24 15.84
C ASP A 106 -10.66 2.58 15.43
N SER A 107 -11.41 3.20 16.34
CA SER A 107 -12.80 3.62 16.10
C SER A 107 -12.95 4.70 15.03
N GLU A 108 -11.86 5.36 14.63
CA GLU A 108 -11.83 6.35 13.54
C GLU A 108 -11.24 5.74 12.26
N HIS A 109 -11.15 4.41 12.18
CA HIS A 109 -10.59 3.64 11.06
C HIS A 109 -9.12 3.93 10.76
N ARG A 110 -8.37 4.46 11.72
CA ARG A 110 -6.94 4.74 11.59
C ARG A 110 -6.13 3.52 11.99
N CYS A 111 -5.03 3.30 11.29
CA CYS A 111 -4.12 2.20 11.59
C CYS A 111 -3.32 2.49 12.88
N PHE A 112 -3.44 1.61 13.86
CA PHE A 112 -2.71 1.65 15.13
C PHE A 112 -1.19 1.81 14.93
N TRP A 113 -0.60 1.07 13.98
CA TRP A 113 0.83 1.13 13.71
C TRP A 113 1.30 2.48 13.19
N GLN A 114 0.47 3.11 12.35
CA GLN A 114 0.71 4.46 11.87
C GLN A 114 0.60 5.49 12.99
N LEU A 115 -0.46 5.41 13.81
CA LEU A 115 -0.62 6.29 14.97
C LEU A 115 0.53 6.13 15.97
N ARG A 116 0.96 4.90 16.23
CA ARG A 116 2.09 4.61 17.10
C ARG A 116 3.37 5.27 16.58
N ALA A 117 3.68 5.10 15.30
CA ALA A 117 4.85 5.72 14.69
C ALA A 117 4.81 7.25 14.84
N MET A 118 3.67 7.88 14.57
CA MET A 118 3.48 9.32 14.74
C MET A 118 3.67 9.79 16.19
N ARG A 119 3.14 9.04 17.18
CA ARG A 119 3.34 9.35 18.61
C ARG A 119 4.80 9.25 19.04
N GLU A 120 5.56 8.35 18.41
CA GLU A 120 7.00 8.18 18.64
C GLU A 120 7.84 9.19 17.85
N GLY A 121 7.24 10.13 17.12
CA GLY A 121 7.95 11.11 16.30
C GLY A 121 8.62 10.51 15.04
N LYS A 122 8.16 9.33 14.60
CA LYS A 122 8.68 8.61 13.43
C LYS A 122 7.82 8.87 12.19
N HIS A 123 8.33 8.47 11.02
CA HIS A 123 7.57 8.50 9.78
C HIS A 123 6.22 7.74 9.94
N PRO A 124 5.09 8.22 9.41
CA PRO A 124 3.78 7.57 9.59
C PRO A 124 3.73 6.10 9.16
N TRP A 125 4.60 5.69 8.23
CA TRP A 125 4.65 4.30 7.75
C TRP A 125 5.75 3.46 8.42
N PHE A 126 6.38 3.97 9.47
CA PHE A 126 7.54 3.31 10.09
C PHE A 126 7.24 1.88 10.55
N TYR A 127 6.05 1.66 11.14
CA TYR A 127 5.60 0.32 11.56
C TYR A 127 4.55 -0.28 10.63
N LYS A 128 4.23 0.36 9.51
CA LYS A 128 3.14 -0.06 8.64
C LYS A 128 3.68 -1.06 7.62
N PRO A 129 3.10 -2.28 7.49
CA PRO A 129 3.57 -3.26 6.52
C PRO A 129 3.68 -2.67 5.12
N THR A 130 4.68 -3.12 4.38
CA THR A 130 5.11 -2.53 3.11
C THR A 130 3.96 -2.48 2.10
N SER A 131 3.22 -3.58 1.96
CA SER A 131 2.05 -3.67 1.09
C SER A 131 0.88 -2.78 1.52
N CYS A 132 0.74 -2.46 2.82
CA CYS A 132 -0.35 -1.61 3.30
C CYS A 132 -0.20 -0.14 2.93
N TRP A 133 1.02 0.41 2.96
CA TRP A 133 1.24 1.80 2.56
C TRP A 133 1.54 1.94 1.07
N MET A 134 2.03 0.88 0.40
CA MET A 134 2.21 0.92 -1.06
C MET A 134 0.89 0.92 -1.83
N HIS A 135 -0.19 0.37 -1.28
CA HIS A 135 -1.49 0.32 -1.96
C HIS A 135 -1.94 1.71 -2.48
N PRO A 136 -2.37 1.84 -3.75
CA PRO A 136 -2.59 0.80 -4.76
C PRO A 136 -1.38 0.55 -5.69
N VAL A 137 -0.22 1.14 -5.41
CA VAL A 137 1.03 0.91 -6.16
C VAL A 137 1.50 -0.53 -5.94
N LEU A 138 1.90 -1.17 -7.03
CA LEU A 138 2.40 -2.54 -7.04
C LEU A 138 3.75 -2.60 -7.73
N LEU A 139 4.54 -3.58 -7.30
CA LEU A 139 5.72 -4.01 -8.02
C LEU A 139 5.44 -5.39 -8.61
N THR A 140 5.31 -5.46 -9.93
CA THR A 140 5.06 -6.70 -10.68
C THR A 140 6.28 -7.07 -11.53
N GLN A 141 6.20 -8.17 -12.27
CA GLN A 141 7.20 -8.58 -13.25
C GLN A 141 6.64 -8.44 -14.66
N ARG A 142 7.41 -7.82 -15.56
CA ARG A 142 7.10 -7.73 -17.00
C ARG A 142 8.37 -7.98 -17.79
N ASN A 143 8.39 -9.03 -18.60
CA ASN A 143 9.56 -9.44 -19.41
C ASN A 143 10.85 -9.56 -18.57
N ASP A 144 10.79 -10.32 -17.47
CA ASP A 144 11.91 -10.55 -16.53
C ASP A 144 12.48 -9.29 -15.87
N ARG A 145 11.74 -8.16 -15.94
CA ARG A 145 12.10 -6.90 -15.28
C ARG A 145 11.00 -6.50 -14.29
N PRO A 146 11.35 -6.01 -13.09
CA PRO A 146 10.36 -5.40 -12.21
C PRO A 146 9.67 -4.20 -12.89
N LEU A 147 8.38 -4.02 -12.63
CA LEU A 147 7.59 -2.91 -13.14
C LEU A 147 6.82 -2.29 -11.97
N LEU A 148 7.06 -1.00 -11.72
CA LEU A 148 6.27 -0.21 -10.78
C LEU A 148 5.03 0.31 -11.50
N THR A 149 3.85 -0.08 -11.04
CA THR A 149 2.58 0.14 -11.76
C THR A 149 1.40 0.22 -10.80
N ILE A 150 0.22 0.47 -11.36
CA ILE A 150 -1.09 0.40 -10.70
C ILE A 150 -2.03 -0.38 -11.64
N LEU A 151 -2.86 -1.26 -11.09
CA LEU A 151 -3.80 -2.03 -11.91
C LEU A 151 -5.04 -1.21 -12.21
N SER A 152 -5.43 -1.14 -13.48
CA SER A 152 -6.80 -0.76 -13.85
C SER A 152 -7.80 -1.85 -13.45
N SER A 153 -9.08 -1.52 -13.40
CA SER A 153 -10.16 -2.49 -13.14
C SER A 153 -10.15 -3.69 -14.10
N SER A 154 -9.68 -3.52 -15.33
CA SER A 154 -9.57 -4.59 -16.31
C SER A 154 -8.41 -5.57 -16.04
N GLN A 155 -7.39 -5.11 -15.31
CA GLN A 155 -6.17 -5.86 -15.00
C GLN A 155 -6.23 -6.48 -13.61
N ASP A 156 -7.02 -5.91 -12.69
CA ASP A 156 -7.17 -6.39 -11.33
C ASP A 156 -8.06 -7.64 -11.22
N ARG A 157 -7.48 -8.78 -11.62
CA ARG A 157 -8.16 -10.09 -11.56
C ARG A 157 -8.60 -10.49 -10.16
N LYS A 158 -7.94 -9.97 -9.12
CA LYS A 158 -8.29 -10.25 -7.73
C LYS A 158 -9.39 -9.33 -7.21
N GLN A 159 -9.76 -8.30 -7.98
CA GLN A 159 -10.80 -7.33 -7.65
C GLN A 159 -10.60 -6.73 -6.25
N PHE A 160 -9.35 -6.38 -5.94
CA PHE A 160 -8.98 -5.78 -4.66
C PHE A 160 -8.60 -4.30 -4.84
N ALA A 161 -7.53 -4.04 -5.59
CA ALA A 161 -6.99 -2.70 -5.79
C ALA A 161 -8.05 -1.77 -6.38
N SER A 162 -8.68 -2.17 -7.48
CA SER A 162 -9.67 -1.36 -8.21
C SER A 162 -11.01 -1.21 -7.50
N MET A 163 -11.15 -1.82 -6.32
CA MET A 163 -12.39 -1.93 -5.56
C MET A 163 -12.28 -1.24 -4.20
N THR A 164 -11.11 -0.68 -3.90
CA THR A 164 -10.92 0.29 -2.83
C THR A 164 -11.11 1.70 -3.38
N PRO A 165 -11.65 2.66 -2.60
CA PRO A 165 -11.88 4.02 -3.09
C PRO A 165 -10.63 4.69 -3.67
N CYS A 166 -9.46 4.52 -3.06
CA CYS A 166 -8.20 5.10 -3.54
C CYS A 166 -7.51 4.34 -4.69
N GLY A 167 -7.99 3.14 -5.03
CA GLY A 167 -7.47 2.36 -6.16
C GLY A 167 -8.45 2.27 -7.35
N ARG A 168 -9.66 2.81 -7.19
CA ARG A 168 -10.68 2.88 -8.25
C ARG A 168 -10.58 4.20 -9.01
N GLU A 169 -10.68 4.15 -10.34
CA GLU A 169 -10.68 5.35 -11.16
C GLU A 169 -11.91 6.24 -10.90
N GLU A 170 -11.68 7.54 -10.80
CA GLU A 170 -12.70 8.57 -10.63
C GLU A 170 -12.40 9.76 -11.54
N ALA A 171 -13.33 10.09 -12.45
CA ALA A 171 -13.09 11.04 -13.54
C ALA A 171 -12.64 12.44 -13.08
N VAL A 172 -13.08 12.89 -11.89
CA VAL A 172 -12.76 14.21 -11.33
C VAL A 172 -11.46 14.22 -10.51
N ALA A 173 -10.84 13.06 -10.30
CA ALA A 173 -9.61 12.96 -9.51
C ALA A 173 -8.38 13.44 -10.28
N SER A 174 -7.27 13.63 -9.55
CA SER A 174 -5.97 13.91 -10.15
C SER A 174 -5.35 12.62 -10.72
N SER A 175 -4.33 12.75 -11.58
CA SER A 175 -3.55 11.59 -12.02
C SER A 175 -2.89 10.90 -10.82
N ALA A 176 -2.74 9.59 -10.88
CA ALA A 176 -2.16 8.80 -9.79
C ALA A 176 -0.77 9.27 -9.37
N ARG A 177 0.08 9.76 -10.28
CA ARG A 177 1.38 10.37 -9.90
C ARG A 177 1.28 11.60 -9.00
N VAL A 178 0.14 12.29 -9.01
CA VAL A 178 -0.16 13.42 -8.11
C VAL A 178 -0.80 12.91 -6.82
N SER A 179 -1.80 12.03 -6.93
CA SER A 179 -2.53 11.51 -5.77
C SER A 179 -1.67 10.61 -4.87
N LEU A 180 -0.72 9.88 -5.45
CA LEU A 180 0.17 8.94 -4.75
C LEU A 180 1.56 9.55 -4.53
N LYS A 181 1.64 10.88 -4.43
CA LYS A 181 2.90 11.61 -4.28
C LYS A 181 3.70 11.09 -3.08
N SER A 182 3.05 10.91 -1.93
CA SER A 182 3.72 10.47 -0.70
C SER A 182 4.32 9.07 -0.84
N GLU A 183 3.58 8.16 -1.48
CA GLU A 183 3.99 6.78 -1.74
C GLU A 183 5.20 6.77 -2.68
N LEU A 184 5.14 7.57 -3.75
CA LEU A 184 6.22 7.73 -4.71
C LEU A 184 7.47 8.38 -4.09
N GLU A 185 7.32 9.33 -3.16
CA GLU A 185 8.44 9.93 -2.41
C GLU A 185 9.12 8.91 -1.49
N MET A 186 8.35 8.10 -0.76
CA MET A 186 8.92 7.04 0.06
C MET A 186 9.64 5.99 -0.80
N LEU A 187 9.02 5.55 -1.89
CA LEU A 187 9.63 4.61 -2.84
C LEU A 187 10.91 5.19 -3.46
N SER A 188 10.90 6.48 -3.80
CA SER A 188 12.07 7.22 -4.32
C SER A 188 13.23 7.18 -3.33
N GLY A 189 12.95 7.49 -2.06
CA GLY A 189 13.92 7.44 -0.97
C GLY A 189 14.50 6.04 -0.72
N ILE A 190 13.67 5.00 -0.81
CA ILE A 190 14.09 3.59 -0.69
C ILE A 190 14.97 3.18 -1.89
N ALA A 191 14.58 3.55 -3.09
CA ALA A 191 15.26 3.17 -4.33
C ALA A 191 16.56 3.94 -4.56
N GLY A 192 16.69 5.15 -4.01
CA GLY A 192 17.73 6.11 -4.42
C GLY A 192 17.48 6.64 -5.84
N ARG A 193 16.21 6.69 -6.26
CA ARG A 193 15.72 7.20 -7.56
C ARG A 193 14.71 8.30 -7.31
N ASP A 194 14.42 9.13 -8.30
CA ASP A 194 13.40 10.18 -8.18
C ASP A 194 12.23 9.85 -9.11
N PHE A 195 11.32 9.00 -8.61
CA PHE A 195 10.21 8.50 -9.41
C PHE A 195 9.24 9.59 -9.83
N LEU A 196 9.05 10.61 -8.99
CA LEU A 196 8.21 11.75 -9.36
C LEU A 196 8.82 12.52 -10.52
N ARG A 197 10.12 12.81 -10.48
CA ARG A 197 10.79 13.47 -11.60
C ARG A 197 10.77 12.59 -12.85
N GLU A 198 11.01 11.29 -12.73
CA GLU A 198 10.97 10.36 -13.86
C GLU A 198 9.57 10.33 -14.50
N LEU A 199 8.50 10.23 -13.71
CA LEU A 199 7.11 10.23 -14.20
C LEU A 199 6.65 11.56 -14.79
N ASN A 200 7.31 12.67 -14.45
CA ASN A 200 7.03 14.01 -14.99
C ASN A 200 8.03 14.43 -16.07
N ALA A 201 9.02 13.58 -16.40
CA ALA A 201 9.95 13.87 -17.48
C ALA A 201 9.19 13.86 -18.81
N PRO A 202 9.51 14.77 -19.75
CA PRO A 202 8.96 14.71 -21.10
C PRO A 202 9.27 13.35 -21.71
N GLU A 203 8.29 12.71 -22.34
CA GLU A 203 8.58 11.56 -23.20
C GLU A 203 9.53 12.06 -24.29
N LEU A 204 10.73 11.51 -24.32
CA LEU A 204 11.61 11.74 -25.46
C LEU A 204 10.92 11.09 -26.65
N ASP A 205 10.49 11.89 -27.61
CA ASP A 205 10.07 11.43 -28.94
C ASP A 205 11.22 10.63 -29.55
N VAL A 206 11.25 9.33 -29.27
CA VAL A 206 12.07 8.40 -30.03
C VAL A 206 11.32 8.17 -31.33
N GLN A 207 11.41 9.14 -32.23
CA GLN A 207 11.06 8.97 -33.63
C GLN A 207 11.80 7.72 -34.12
N ARG A 208 11.05 6.65 -34.37
CA ARG A 208 11.51 5.47 -35.11
C ARG A 208 11.23 5.67 -36.59
#